data_AF-A0A0F4IU72-F1
#
_entry.id   AF-A0A0F4IU72-F1
#
_cell.length_a   1.000
_cell.length_b   1.000
_cell.length_c   1.000
_cell.angle_alpha   90.00
_cell.angle_beta   90.00
_cell.angle_gamma   90.00
#
_symmetry.space_group_name_H-M   'P 1'
#
loop_
_entity.id
_entity.type
_entity.pdbx_description
1 polymer ?
#
loop_
_entity_poly.entity_id
_entity_poly.type
_entity_poly.pdbx_seq_one_letter_code
_entity_poly.pdbx_strand_id
1 'polypeptide(L)'
;MTDSTPHGAEEPRQSWVYSTGSWSPIVDPLTHEHGGGFDATVKAAGYEAWTGAGEAHNVPLTLTVFSRLQEPCFLFDLEGSGTSEQFFARTLPDALALLNQLAPTLQALAVTDQIARAEPKSMSGLADLLDTLHGRRRDTAGRIVEH
;
A
#
# COMPACT_ATOMS: atom_id res chain seq x y z
N MET A 1 -27.93 -41.05 22.28
CA MET A 1 -26.65 -40.63 22.88
C MET A 1 -25.63 -40.67 21.77
N THR A 2 -25.56 -39.57 21.00
CA THR A 2 -24.59 -39.41 19.92
C THR A 2 -23.64 -38.30 20.34
N ASP A 3 -22.40 -38.74 20.43
CA ASP A 3 -21.23 -38.02 20.86
C ASP A 3 -20.85 -36.90 19.89
N SER A 4 -20.03 -36.01 20.42
CA SER A 4 -19.74 -34.66 19.99
C SER A 4 -18.68 -34.58 18.89
N THR A 5 -18.80 -33.58 18.02
CA THR A 5 -17.64 -32.79 17.55
C THR A 5 -18.12 -31.33 17.46
N PRO A 6 -17.69 -30.42 18.36
CA PRO A 6 -17.93 -29.01 18.15
C PRO A 6 -17.05 -28.54 16.97
N HIS A 7 -17.63 -27.63 16.19
CA HIS A 7 -17.04 -26.76 15.17
C HIS A 7 -15.52 -26.85 15.00
N GLY A 8 -15.10 -27.12 13.76
CA GLY A 8 -13.73 -26.86 13.33
C GLY A 8 -13.35 -25.43 13.70
N ALA A 9 -12.43 -25.28 14.62
CA ALA A 9 -11.77 -24.02 14.87
C ALA A 9 -11.08 -23.64 13.56
N GLU A 10 -11.54 -22.58 12.90
CA GLU A 10 -10.82 -21.97 11.78
C GLU A 10 -9.39 -21.68 12.27
N GLU A 11 -8.39 -22.26 11.59
CA GLU A 11 -7.01 -21.98 11.93
C GLU A 11 -6.77 -20.48 11.80
N PRO A 12 -6.10 -19.85 12.79
CA PRO A 12 -5.84 -18.42 12.74
C PRO A 12 -5.04 -18.08 11.49
N ARG A 13 -5.52 -17.12 10.71
CA ARG A 13 -4.80 -16.61 9.54
C ARG A 13 -3.41 -16.15 9.97
N GLN A 14 -2.41 -16.50 9.16
CA GLN A 14 -1.05 -16.05 9.33
C GLN A 14 -0.82 -14.78 8.51
N SER A 15 -0.21 -13.80 9.14
CA SER A 15 0.17 -12.53 8.53
C SER A 15 1.64 -12.23 8.80
N TRP A 16 2.19 -11.23 8.12
CA TRP A 16 3.61 -10.88 8.22
C TRP A 16 3.81 -9.59 8.99
N VAL A 17 4.80 -9.55 9.88
CA VAL A 17 5.26 -8.33 10.53
C VAL A 17 6.72 -8.04 10.16
N TYR A 18 6.99 -6.80 9.81
CA TYR A 18 8.33 -6.26 9.68
C TYR A 18 8.81 -5.70 11.02
N SER A 19 9.98 -6.15 11.45
CA SER A 19 10.64 -5.63 12.65
C SER A 19 12.15 -5.72 12.52
N THR A 20 12.85 -4.65 12.88
CA THR A 20 14.33 -4.61 12.96
C THR A 20 15.04 -5.03 11.67
N GLY A 21 14.44 -4.75 10.51
CA GLY A 21 15.03 -5.12 9.21
C GLY A 21 14.63 -6.49 8.66
N SER A 22 13.72 -7.22 9.32
CA SER A 22 13.37 -8.58 8.95
C SER A 22 11.86 -8.84 9.00
N TRP A 23 11.41 -9.79 8.19
CA TRP A 23 10.03 -10.27 8.17
C TRP A 23 9.88 -11.51 9.06
N SER A 24 8.84 -11.53 9.88
CA SER A 24 8.47 -12.69 10.69
C SER A 24 6.97 -12.97 10.60
N PRO A 25 6.54 -14.24 10.63
CA PRO A 25 5.12 -14.57 10.68
C PRO A 25 4.53 -14.22 12.05
N ILE A 26 3.28 -13.76 12.05
CA ILE A 26 2.46 -13.52 13.23
C ILE A 26 1.07 -14.11 13.04
N VAL A 27 0.38 -14.35 14.15
CA VAL A 27 -1.07 -14.53 14.13
C VAL A 27 -1.69 -13.20 13.71
N ASP A 28 -2.59 -13.24 12.73
CA ASP A 28 -3.26 -12.04 12.22
C ASP A 28 -3.97 -11.30 13.36
N PRO A 29 -3.59 -10.03 13.66
CA PRO A 29 -4.28 -9.19 14.62
C PRO A 29 -5.72 -8.82 14.21
N LEU A 30 -6.09 -9.00 12.94
CA LEU A 30 -7.42 -8.76 12.40
C LEU A 30 -8.25 -10.04 12.50
N THR A 31 -9.06 -10.16 13.54
CA THR A 31 -10.00 -11.28 13.69
C THR A 31 -11.28 -11.03 12.89
N HIS A 32 -11.62 -11.94 11.98
CA HIS A 32 -12.79 -11.84 11.09
C HIS A 32 -14.16 -12.05 11.77
N GLU A 33 -14.25 -12.03 13.11
CA GLU A 33 -15.53 -12.30 13.80
C GLU A 33 -16.61 -11.24 13.56
N HIS A 34 -16.25 -10.10 12.97
CA HIS A 34 -17.19 -9.03 12.68
C HIS A 34 -17.64 -9.12 11.22
N GLY A 35 -18.90 -9.53 10.98
CA GLY A 35 -19.54 -9.53 9.67
C GLY A 35 -19.73 -8.15 9.01
N GLY A 36 -19.01 -7.12 9.47
CA GLY A 36 -18.86 -5.82 8.82
C GLY A 36 -17.49 -5.80 8.13
N GLY A 37 -17.41 -5.30 6.90
CA GLY A 37 -16.21 -5.39 6.06
C GLY A 37 -14.90 -4.89 6.67
N PHE A 38 -13.84 -4.88 5.86
CA PHE A 38 -12.46 -4.61 6.28
C PHE A 38 -12.32 -3.44 7.29
N ASP A 39 -12.91 -2.28 7.01
CA ASP A 39 -12.88 -1.11 7.90
C ASP A 39 -13.41 -1.38 9.31
N ALA A 40 -14.46 -2.17 9.44
CA ALA A 40 -15.01 -2.54 10.75
C ALA A 40 -14.05 -3.45 11.52
N THR A 41 -13.36 -4.35 10.81
CA THR A 41 -12.36 -5.24 11.40
C THR A 41 -11.12 -4.45 11.86
N VAL A 42 -10.61 -3.54 11.03
CA VAL A 42 -9.48 -2.65 11.35
C VAL A 42 -9.80 -1.81 12.59
N LYS A 43 -10.99 -1.20 12.64
CA LYS A 43 -11.44 -0.41 13.78
C LYS A 43 -11.64 -1.25 15.04
N ALA A 44 -12.20 -2.46 14.93
CA ALA A 44 -12.36 -3.37 16.07
C ALA A 44 -11.01 -3.82 16.65
N ALA A 45 -9.99 -3.96 15.80
CA ALA A 45 -8.62 -4.25 16.20
C ALA A 45 -7.86 -3.02 16.77
N GLY A 46 -8.55 -1.88 16.91
CA GLY A 46 -8.03 -0.65 17.53
C GLY A 46 -7.16 0.20 16.61
N TYR A 47 -7.16 -0.07 15.31
CA TYR A 47 -6.41 0.71 14.33
C TYR A 47 -7.21 1.93 13.85
N GLU A 48 -6.50 3.03 13.68
CA GLU A 48 -7.00 4.29 13.11
C GLU A 48 -6.14 4.71 11.92
N ALA A 49 -6.74 5.35 10.92
CA ALA A 49 -6.02 5.81 9.75
C ALA A 49 -4.91 6.80 10.15
N TRP A 50 -3.68 6.54 9.69
CA TRP A 50 -2.51 7.34 10.02
C TRP A 50 -1.99 8.13 8.81
N THR A 51 -1.76 7.44 7.70
CA THR A 51 -1.34 8.06 6.44
C THR A 51 -1.73 7.17 5.26
N GLY A 52 -1.65 7.70 4.04
CA GLY A 52 -1.92 6.93 2.83
C GLY A 52 -1.32 7.59 1.60
N ALA A 53 -1.19 6.81 0.53
CA ALA A 53 -0.71 7.26 -0.77
C ALA A 53 -1.56 6.63 -1.89
N GLY A 54 -2.00 7.48 -2.82
CA GLY A 54 -2.91 7.10 -3.90
C GLY A 54 -4.37 7.42 -3.57
N GLU A 55 -5.16 7.75 -4.59
CA GLU A 55 -6.61 7.85 -4.48
C GLU A 55 -7.21 6.70 -5.27
N ALA A 56 -7.97 5.85 -4.57
CA ALA A 56 -8.82 4.85 -5.20
C ALA A 56 -9.68 5.53 -6.27
N HIS A 57 -9.94 4.84 -7.37
CA HIS A 57 -10.63 5.26 -8.61
C HIS A 57 -9.72 5.58 -9.77
N ASN A 58 -8.42 5.75 -9.55
CA ASN A 58 -7.57 6.01 -10.68
C ASN A 58 -6.11 5.50 -10.58
N VAL A 59 -5.54 5.24 -9.39
CA VAL A 59 -4.16 4.69 -9.26
C VAL A 59 -4.17 3.15 -9.31
N PRO A 60 -3.22 2.46 -9.97
CA PRO A 60 -3.14 0.99 -9.98
C PRO A 60 -2.83 0.39 -8.60
N LEU A 61 -2.43 1.22 -7.63
CA LEU A 61 -2.12 0.82 -6.26
C LEU A 61 -2.42 1.95 -5.28
N THR A 62 -3.16 1.66 -4.22
CA THR A 62 -3.40 2.55 -3.08
C THR A 62 -2.74 1.93 -1.86
N LEU A 63 -1.94 2.72 -1.13
CA LEU A 63 -1.42 2.33 0.18
C LEU A 63 -2.19 3.08 1.25
N THR A 64 -2.78 2.36 2.19
CA THR A 64 -3.33 2.94 3.42
C THR A 64 -2.56 2.38 4.60
N VAL A 65 -2.11 3.25 5.49
CA VAL A 65 -1.41 2.88 6.71
C VAL A 65 -2.27 3.28 7.90
N PHE A 66 -2.54 2.31 8.76
CA PHE A 66 -3.25 2.49 10.01
C PHE A 66 -2.29 2.33 11.19
N SER A 67 -2.62 2.97 12.31
CA SER A 67 -1.83 2.91 13.54
C SER A 67 -2.68 2.59 14.76
N ARG A 68 -2.07 1.95 15.76
CA ARG A 68 -2.65 1.70 17.08
C ARG A 68 -1.56 1.73 18.16
N LEU A 69 -1.97 1.74 19.42
CA LEU A 69 -1.04 1.77 20.57
C LEU A 69 -0.43 0.41 20.91
N GLN A 70 -1.07 -0.70 20.52
CA GLN A 70 -0.61 -2.06 20.83
C GLN A 70 0.20 -2.66 19.68
N GLU A 71 1.26 -3.40 19.97
CA GLU A 71 2.03 -4.08 18.92
C GLU A 71 1.23 -5.20 18.21
N PRO A 72 1.43 -5.41 16.89
CA PRO A 72 2.14 -4.50 15.98
C PRO A 72 1.41 -3.15 15.87
N CYS A 73 2.17 -2.06 15.94
CA CYS A 73 1.58 -0.72 16.04
C CYS A 73 1.04 -0.20 14.70
N PHE A 74 1.49 -0.76 13.57
CA PHE A 74 1.12 -0.27 12.24
C PHE A 74 0.63 -1.41 11.35
N LEU A 75 -0.45 -1.14 10.62
CA LEU A 75 -1.00 -2.00 9.56
C LEU A 75 -0.83 -1.25 8.25
N PHE A 76 -0.29 -1.94 7.25
CA PHE A 76 -0.19 -1.50 5.87
C PHE A 76 -1.18 -2.31 5.07
N ASP A 77 -2.10 -1.62 4.42
CA ASP A 77 -3.04 -2.18 3.45
C ASP A 77 -2.67 -1.65 2.07
N LEU A 78 -2.32 -2.58 1.18
CA LEU A 78 -1.91 -2.28 -0.18
C LEU A 78 -2.97 -2.81 -1.14
N GLU A 79 -3.81 -1.91 -1.63
CA GLU A 79 -4.95 -2.22 -2.50
C GLU A 79 -4.58 -2.00 -3.97
N GLY A 80 -4.65 -3.06 -4.78
CA GLY A 80 -4.49 -3.01 -6.23
C GLY A 80 -5.81 -3.27 -6.98
N SER A 81 -5.73 -3.51 -8.28
CA SER A 81 -6.88 -3.75 -9.18
C SER A 81 -7.58 -5.10 -8.98
N GLY A 82 -8.00 -5.42 -7.75
CA GLY A 82 -8.74 -6.63 -7.41
C GLY A 82 -8.16 -7.46 -6.26
N THR A 83 -7.03 -7.07 -5.70
CA THR A 83 -6.39 -7.74 -4.55
C THR A 83 -5.92 -6.70 -3.54
N SER A 84 -6.15 -6.96 -2.26
CA SER A 84 -5.55 -6.22 -1.14
C SER A 84 -4.57 -7.15 -0.42
N GLU A 85 -3.37 -6.66 -0.17
CA GLU A 85 -2.33 -7.33 0.59
C GLU A 85 -2.10 -6.58 1.90
N GLN A 86 -2.04 -7.32 3.00
CA GLN A 86 -1.95 -6.74 4.35
C GLN A 86 -0.69 -7.23 5.05
N PHE A 87 0.04 -6.28 5.61
CA PHE A 87 1.23 -6.56 6.39
C PHE A 87 1.42 -5.55 7.51
N PHE A 88 2.20 -5.91 8.51
CA PHE A 88 2.32 -5.15 9.74
C PHE A 88 3.74 -4.61 9.92
N ALA A 89 3.87 -3.50 10.64
CA ALA A 89 5.14 -3.08 11.21
C ALA A 89 5.00 -3.01 12.74
N ARG A 90 6.02 -3.54 13.44
CA ARG A 90 5.98 -3.64 14.90
C ARG A 90 5.98 -2.26 15.54
N THR A 91 6.88 -1.38 15.11
CA THR A 91 7.09 -0.05 15.70
C THR A 91 7.09 1.07 14.63
N LEU A 92 7.09 2.34 15.07
CA LEU A 92 7.15 3.48 14.15
C LEU A 92 8.44 3.51 13.30
N PRO A 93 9.64 3.27 13.86
CA PRO A 93 10.85 3.13 13.05
C PRO A 93 10.75 2.04 11.98
N ASP A 94 10.13 0.90 12.31
CA ASP A 94 9.91 -0.19 11.35
C ASP A 94 8.96 0.25 10.22
N ALA A 95 7.88 0.98 10.56
CA ALA A 95 6.93 1.51 9.59
C ALA A 95 7.57 2.55 8.65
N LEU A 96 8.39 3.47 9.19
CA LEU A 96 9.13 4.44 8.38
C LEU A 96 10.15 3.77 7.46
N ALA A 97 10.82 2.71 7.94
CA ALA A 97 11.72 1.92 7.13
C ALA A 97 10.99 1.23 5.96
N LEU A 98 9.81 0.64 6.21
CA LEU A 98 8.97 0.07 5.14
C LEU A 98 8.52 1.14 4.15
N LEU A 99 8.04 2.29 4.61
CA LEU A 99 7.64 3.39 3.73
C LEU A 99 8.79 3.84 2.83
N ASN A 100 10.00 3.94 3.38
CA ASN A 100 11.18 4.30 2.60
C ASN A 100 11.56 3.22 1.56
N GLN A 101 11.38 1.94 1.89
CA GLN A 101 11.60 0.84 0.94
C GLN A 101 10.54 0.81 -0.16
N LEU A 102 9.30 1.19 0.15
CA LEU A 102 8.18 1.20 -0.80
C LEU A 102 8.11 2.48 -1.64
N ALA A 103 8.77 3.57 -1.22
CA ALA A 103 8.69 4.87 -1.87
C ALA A 103 9.00 4.82 -3.39
N PRO A 104 10.06 4.14 -3.88
CA PRO A 104 10.33 4.06 -5.32
C PRO A 104 9.22 3.34 -6.09
N THR A 105 8.65 2.28 -5.52
CA THR A 105 7.55 1.52 -6.13
C THR A 105 6.29 2.37 -6.22
N LEU A 106 5.94 3.07 -5.14
CA LEU A 106 4.78 3.98 -5.11
C LEU A 106 4.95 5.13 -6.11
N GLN A 107 6.16 5.68 -6.23
CA GLN A 107 6.47 6.73 -7.21
C GLN A 107 6.34 6.21 -8.66
N ALA A 108 6.91 5.05 -8.96
CA ALA A 108 6.82 4.46 -10.30
C ALA A 108 5.37 4.18 -10.72
N LEU A 109 4.54 3.72 -9.78
CA LEU A 109 3.12 3.45 -10.01
C LEU A 109 2.33 4.75 -10.20
N ALA A 110 2.60 5.79 -9.42
CA ALA A 110 2.00 7.10 -9.59
C ALA A 110 2.33 7.71 -10.97
N VAL A 111 3.57 7.56 -11.45
CA VAL A 111 3.95 8.00 -12.81
C VAL A 111 3.24 7.18 -13.89
N THR A 112 3.19 5.86 -13.74
CA THR A 112 2.51 4.97 -14.70
C THR A 112 1.02 5.30 -14.82
N ASP A 113 0.40 5.63 -13.70
CA ASP A 113 -0.97 6.08 -13.65
C ASP A 113 -1.19 7.42 -14.35
N GLN A 114 -0.35 8.42 -14.05
CA GLN A 114 -0.39 9.69 -14.79
C GLN A 114 -0.21 9.49 -16.30
N ILE A 115 0.60 8.51 -16.71
CA ILE A 115 0.74 8.10 -18.11
C ILE A 115 -0.56 7.53 -18.67
N ALA A 116 -1.21 6.61 -17.93
CA ALA A 116 -2.47 6.00 -18.35
C ALA A 116 -3.63 7.00 -18.44
N ARG A 117 -3.66 8.02 -17.55
CA ARG A 117 -4.71 9.05 -17.53
C ARG A 117 -4.49 10.21 -18.51
N ALA A 118 -3.28 10.39 -19.04
CA ALA A 118 -3.03 11.47 -19.98
C ALA A 118 -3.68 11.16 -21.34
N GLU A 119 -4.73 11.90 -21.69
CA GLU A 119 -5.29 11.87 -23.04
C GLU A 119 -4.21 12.14 -24.11
N PRO A 120 -4.39 11.68 -25.36
CA PRO A 120 -3.39 11.86 -26.43
C PRO A 120 -2.97 13.32 -26.68
N LYS A 121 -3.81 14.30 -26.33
CA LYS A 121 -3.48 15.74 -26.44
C LYS A 121 -2.57 16.24 -25.31
N SER A 122 -2.48 15.52 -24.20
CA SER A 122 -1.67 15.83 -23.01
C SER A 122 -0.30 15.13 -23.01
N MET A 123 0.01 14.32 -24.03
CA MET A 123 1.33 13.69 -24.22
C MET A 123 2.49 14.69 -24.21
N SER A 124 2.24 15.98 -24.49
CA SER A 124 3.22 17.06 -24.31
C SER A 124 3.68 17.19 -22.85
N GLY A 125 2.77 17.14 -21.88
CA GLY A 125 3.13 17.29 -20.46
C GLY A 125 3.88 16.07 -19.91
N LEU A 126 3.56 14.87 -20.39
CA LEU A 126 4.33 13.66 -20.06
C LEU A 126 5.70 13.63 -20.72
N ALA A 127 5.80 14.09 -21.96
CA ALA A 127 7.08 14.22 -22.63
C ALA A 127 7.99 15.20 -21.87
N ASP A 128 7.46 16.34 -21.42
CA ASP A 128 8.21 17.33 -20.64
C ASP A 128 8.61 16.80 -19.25
N LEU A 129 7.77 15.98 -18.61
CA LEU A 129 8.05 15.38 -17.30
C LEU A 129 9.10 14.26 -17.39
N LEU A 130 9.02 13.40 -18.42
CA LEU A 130 10.03 12.39 -18.72
C LEU A 130 11.37 13.02 -19.12
N ASP A 131 11.33 14.12 -19.87
CA ASP A 131 12.52 14.88 -20.24
C ASP A 131 13.15 15.51 -18.99
N THR A 132 12.35 16.08 -18.08
CA THR A 132 12.84 16.60 -16.80
C THR A 132 13.45 15.51 -15.90
N LEU A 133 12.82 14.34 -15.81
CA LEU A 133 13.33 13.20 -15.03
C LEU A 133 14.63 12.62 -15.61
N HIS A 134 14.82 12.70 -16.93
CA HIS A 134 16.04 12.25 -17.61
C HIS A 134 17.05 13.38 -17.88
N GLY A 135 16.81 14.59 -17.36
CA GLY A 135 17.68 15.75 -17.56
C GLY A 135 17.75 16.26 -19.02
N ARG A 136 16.82 15.85 -19.88
CA ARG A 136 16.70 16.32 -21.26
C ARG A 136 15.86 17.60 -21.26
N ARG A 137 16.31 18.65 -21.94
CA ARG A 137 15.55 19.89 -22.09
C ARG A 137 15.22 20.08 -23.57
N ARG A 138 13.95 20.30 -23.91
CA ARG A 138 13.56 20.67 -25.27
C ARG A 138 13.64 22.18 -25.45
N ASP A 139 14.11 22.62 -26.62
CA ASP A 139 14.04 24.01 -27.04
C ASP A 139 12.60 24.41 -27.44
N THR A 140 12.39 25.70 -27.70
CA THR A 140 11.07 26.25 -28.10
C THR A 140 10.56 25.72 -29.44
N ALA A 141 11.39 24.96 -30.17
CA ALA A 141 11.05 24.28 -31.42
C ALA A 141 10.84 22.76 -31.25
N GLY A 142 10.87 22.25 -30.00
CA GLY A 142 10.63 20.84 -29.67
C GLY A 142 11.82 19.90 -29.90
N ARG A 143 13.04 20.42 -30.08
CA ARG A 143 14.26 19.62 -30.26
C ARG A 143 14.94 19.37 -28.92
N ILE A 144 15.40 18.14 -28.69
CA ILE A 144 16.15 17.76 -27.49
C ILE A 144 17.52 18.45 -27.56
N VAL A 145 17.83 19.27 -26.56
CA VAL A 145 19.14 19.90 -26.39
C VAL A 145 19.97 18.98 -25.50
N GLU A 146 20.90 18.24 -26.08
CA GLU A 146 21.94 17.53 -25.34
C GLU A 146 23.06 18.52 -24.99
N HIS A 147 23.55 18.46 -23.76
CA HIS A 147 24.68 19.23 -23.28
C HIS A 147 25.95 18.38 -23.25
#